data_AF-A0A317SFI3-F1
#
_entry.id   AF-A0A317SFI3-F1
#
_cell.length_a   1.000
_cell.length_b   1.000
_cell.length_c   1.000
_cell.angle_alpha   90.00
_cell.angle_beta   90.00
_cell.angle_gamma   90.00
#
_symmetry.space_group_name_H-M   'P 1'
#
loop_
_entity.id
_entity.type
_entity.pdbx_description
1 polymer ?
#
loop_
_entity_poly.entity_id
_entity_poly.type
_entity_poly.pdbx_seq_one_letter_code
_entity_poly.pdbx_strand_id
1 'polypeptide(L)'
;MASRFPSIEEFDEGQTSATTGGETPLDLGLGETSRIDFSERERLALGEDAALFANPVDSDLLGGDSDAQEKFQQDSYEGTYFPALDNPSIGPGGVITGTSEPYLPNQNTYSEMSMQPEEEEPEVTKQWRERQTLEIQRRDELSETRKRETIEKAQRAVDDFYENYNSKRDKAIEVTRAEAQEFLDSRENTTSGGTSWERIAKLVDLTEKGAKAGKSDKTRFREMLLSLKKDEKAPGASGF
;
A
#
# COMPACT_ATOMS: atom_id res chain seq x y z
N MET A 1 5.81 11.95 18.07
CA MET A 1 5.35 10.81 17.25
C MET A 1 6.59 10.08 16.78
N ALA A 2 6.79 8.82 17.17
CA ALA A 2 7.97 8.05 16.75
C ALA A 2 7.78 7.54 15.32
N SER A 3 8.82 7.64 14.49
CA SER A 3 8.81 7.19 13.10
C SER A 3 8.67 5.67 13.02
N ARG A 4 7.70 5.19 12.22
CA ARG A 4 7.46 3.76 11.95
C ARG A 4 8.44 3.16 10.92
N PHE A 5 9.29 3.99 10.34
CA PHE A 5 10.30 3.57 9.38
C PHE A 5 11.65 3.39 10.10
N PRO A 6 12.44 2.37 9.74
CA PRO A 6 13.77 2.18 10.29
C PRO A 6 14.58 3.45 10.08
N SER A 7 15.34 3.85 11.09
CA SER A 7 16.28 4.95 10.94
C SER A 7 17.40 4.57 9.95
N ILE A 8 18.10 5.55 9.38
CA ILE A 8 19.12 5.26 8.35
C ILE A 8 20.26 4.38 8.89
N GLU A 9 20.61 4.52 10.17
CA GLU A 9 21.53 3.63 10.88
C GLU A 9 21.00 2.18 10.98
N GLU A 10 19.71 2.03 11.28
CA GLU A 10 19.03 0.73 11.46
C GLU A 10 18.84 -0.01 10.12
N PHE A 11 18.72 0.76 9.03
CA PHE A 11 18.71 0.23 7.66
C PHE A 11 20.09 -0.29 7.23
N ASP A 12 21.17 0.41 7.62
CA ASP A 12 22.56 -0.02 7.35
C ASP A 12 22.96 -1.24 8.20
N GLU A 13 22.31 -1.43 9.35
CA GLU A 13 22.39 -2.63 10.20
C GLU A 13 21.53 -3.81 9.68
N GLY A 14 20.80 -3.63 8.57
CA GLY A 14 20.08 -4.70 7.87
C GLY A 14 18.64 -4.94 8.35
N GLN A 15 18.08 -4.09 9.21
CA GLN A 15 16.67 -4.13 9.58
C GLN A 15 15.80 -3.39 8.55
N THR A 16 15.21 -4.15 7.62
CA THR A 16 14.38 -3.61 6.53
C THR A 16 12.88 -3.78 6.75
N SER A 17 12.46 -4.50 7.80
CA SER A 17 11.05 -4.70 8.13
C SER A 17 10.51 -3.55 8.98
N ALA A 18 9.36 -2.99 8.59
CA ALA A 18 8.64 -2.01 9.41
C ALA A 18 8.22 -2.61 10.75
N THR A 19 8.45 -1.88 11.85
CA THR A 19 8.06 -2.31 13.20
C THR A 19 6.55 -2.55 13.28
N THR A 20 6.15 -3.83 13.39
CA THR A 20 4.75 -4.25 13.51
C THR A 20 4.27 -4.04 14.95
N GLY A 21 4.06 -2.77 15.33
CA GLY A 21 3.35 -2.40 16.55
C GLY A 21 1.86 -2.20 16.24
N GLY A 22 1.09 -3.29 16.22
CA GLY A 22 -0.37 -3.25 16.07
C GLY A 22 -0.99 -4.65 15.95
N GLU A 23 -2.13 -4.90 16.60
CA GLU A 23 -2.78 -6.21 16.69
C GLU A 23 -3.50 -6.65 15.39
N THR A 24 -3.56 -5.79 14.36
CA THR A 24 -4.10 -6.17 13.03
C THR A 24 -3.35 -5.50 11.87
N PRO A 25 -3.39 -6.10 10.65
CA PRO A 25 -2.67 -5.59 9.47
C PRO A 25 -3.13 -4.22 8.94
N LEU A 26 -4.20 -3.64 9.49
CA LEU A 26 -4.80 -2.37 9.08
C LEU A 26 -4.84 -1.34 10.23
N ASP A 27 -3.96 -1.47 11.23
CA ASP A 27 -3.80 -0.46 12.27
C ASP A 27 -2.91 0.71 11.78
N LEU A 28 -3.58 1.76 11.28
CA LEU A 28 -2.99 3.04 10.87
C LEU A 28 -2.41 3.86 12.05
N GLY A 29 -2.33 3.30 13.26
CA GLY A 29 -1.78 3.98 14.43
C GLY A 29 -2.74 5.01 15.03
N LEU A 30 -4.04 4.86 14.74
CA LEU A 30 -5.08 5.77 15.20
C LEU A 30 -5.56 5.44 16.62
N GLY A 31 -5.13 4.32 17.20
CA GLY A 31 -5.50 3.91 18.56
C GLY A 31 -7.01 4.01 18.82
N GLU A 32 -7.37 4.52 20.01
CA GLU A 32 -8.76 4.72 20.45
C GLU A 32 -9.51 5.79 19.61
N THR A 33 -8.79 6.63 18.86
CA THR A 33 -9.38 7.68 18.00
C THR A 33 -9.97 7.13 16.71
N SER A 34 -9.71 5.87 16.37
CA SER A 34 -10.32 5.17 15.23
C SER A 34 -11.85 5.06 15.32
N ARG A 35 -12.42 5.13 16.53
CA ARG A 35 -13.86 5.08 16.82
C ARG A 35 -14.53 6.45 16.90
N ILE A 36 -13.74 7.52 16.88
CA ILE A 36 -14.20 8.89 17.11
C ILE A 36 -14.38 9.54 15.73
N ASP A 37 -15.46 10.31 15.57
CA ASP A 37 -15.76 11.00 14.31
C ASP A 37 -14.61 11.92 13.89
N PHE A 38 -14.41 12.08 12.58
CA PHE A 38 -13.31 12.83 11.99
C PHE A 38 -13.22 14.25 12.57
N SER A 39 -14.37 14.90 12.76
CA SER A 39 -14.51 16.24 13.34
C SER A 39 -14.02 16.31 14.80
N GLU A 40 -14.33 15.31 15.60
CA GLU A 40 -13.89 15.24 16.99
C GLU A 40 -12.40 14.92 17.10
N ARG A 41 -11.86 14.11 16.18
CA ARG A 41 -10.43 13.85 16.08
C ARG A 41 -9.65 15.11 15.73
N GLU A 42 -10.12 15.89 14.76
CA GLU A 42 -9.52 17.18 14.41
C GLU A 42 -9.57 18.14 15.59
N ARG A 43 -10.71 18.22 16.29
CA ARG A 43 -10.86 19.06 17.48
C ARG A 43 -9.90 18.69 18.60
N LEU A 44 -9.62 17.41 18.78
CA LEU A 44 -8.69 16.93 19.80
C LEU A 44 -7.23 17.19 19.40
N ALA A 45 -6.93 17.17 18.10
CA ALA A 45 -5.58 17.43 17.57
C ALA A 45 -5.23 18.93 17.54
N LEU A 46 -6.18 19.80 17.17
CA LEU A 46 -6.00 21.25 17.05
C LEU A 46 -6.44 22.03 18.30
N GLY A 47 -7.15 21.39 19.24
CA GLY A 47 -7.58 22.00 20.49
C GLY A 47 -8.52 23.19 20.26
N GLU A 48 -8.18 24.35 20.83
CA GLU A 48 -8.97 25.58 20.73
C GLU A 48 -8.98 26.16 19.29
N ASP A 49 -7.91 25.92 18.52
CA ASP A 49 -7.76 26.42 17.15
C ASP A 49 -8.67 25.69 16.15
N ALA A 50 -9.23 24.54 16.52
CA ALA A 50 -10.20 23.81 15.69
C ALA A 50 -11.45 24.64 15.38
N ALA A 51 -11.80 25.60 16.25
CA ALA A 51 -12.92 26.51 16.03
C ALA A 51 -12.73 27.45 14.83
N LEU A 52 -11.50 27.63 14.34
CA LEU A 52 -11.19 28.44 13.16
C LEU A 52 -11.54 27.72 11.84
N PHE A 53 -11.66 26.39 11.88
CA PHE A 53 -11.94 25.54 10.70
C PHE A 53 -13.35 24.93 10.73
N ALA A 54 -14.07 25.06 11.83
CA ALA A 54 -15.43 24.55 11.97
C ALA A 54 -16.42 25.38 11.13
N ASN A 55 -16.91 24.82 10.03
CA ASN A 55 -18.03 25.41 9.29
C ASN A 55 -19.37 24.84 9.80
N PRO A 56 -20.40 25.68 10.00
CA PRO A 56 -21.71 25.23 10.48
C PRO A 56 -22.45 24.31 9.49
N VAL A 57 -21.94 24.16 8.27
CA VAL A 57 -22.52 23.37 7.17
C VAL A 57 -21.93 21.96 7.08
N ASP A 58 -20.79 21.69 7.72
CA ASP A 58 -20.08 20.41 7.56
C ASP A 58 -20.79 19.23 8.25
N SER A 59 -21.64 19.49 9.26
CA SER A 59 -22.46 18.44 9.91
C SER A 59 -23.61 17.92 9.04
N ASP A 60 -24.10 18.76 8.12
CA ASP A 60 -25.25 18.44 7.25
C ASP A 60 -24.79 17.62 6.03
N LEU A 61 -23.55 17.82 5.57
CA LEU A 61 -22.99 17.13 4.42
C LEU A 61 -22.74 15.62 4.66
N LEU A 62 -22.55 15.21 5.91
CA LEU A 62 -22.22 13.83 6.30
C LEU A 62 -23.38 13.04 6.94
N GLY A 63 -24.61 13.54 6.83
CA GLY A 63 -25.81 12.77 7.17
C GLY A 63 -26.07 12.61 8.68
N GLY A 64 -25.80 13.67 9.45
CA GLY A 64 -26.26 13.76 10.83
C GLY A 64 -27.77 13.93 10.90
N ASP A 65 -28.44 13.01 11.60
CA ASP A 65 -29.88 13.01 11.87
C ASP A 65 -30.32 14.28 12.62
N SER A 66 -30.80 15.28 11.88
CA SER A 66 -31.62 16.35 12.42
C SER A 66 -32.61 16.84 11.37
N ASP A 67 -33.90 16.62 11.64
CA ASP A 67 -35.02 17.25 10.95
C ASP A 67 -34.87 18.79 10.97
N ALA A 68 -34.41 19.38 9.87
CA ALA A 68 -34.50 20.83 9.65
C ALA A 68 -34.56 21.16 8.15
N GLN A 69 -35.73 21.65 7.75
CA GLN A 69 -35.99 22.39 6.52
C GLN A 69 -34.96 23.50 6.24
N GLU A 70 -34.71 23.69 4.94
CA GLU A 70 -34.33 24.96 4.28
C GLU A 70 -33.09 25.72 4.81
N LYS A 71 -31.98 25.63 4.04
CA LYS A 71 -31.28 26.79 3.43
C LYS A 71 -30.05 26.32 2.65
N PHE A 72 -30.21 26.10 1.35
CA PHE A 72 -29.09 26.02 0.42
C PHE A 72 -28.53 27.43 0.20
N GLN A 73 -27.55 27.85 1.00
CA GLN A 73 -26.78 29.08 0.74
C GLN A 73 -25.71 28.79 -0.31
N GLN A 74 -26.08 29.05 -1.55
CA GLN A 74 -25.19 29.18 -2.70
C GLN A 74 -24.40 30.48 -2.55
N ASP A 75 -23.44 30.54 -1.63
CA ASP A 75 -22.51 31.66 -1.58
C ASP A 75 -21.12 31.12 -1.25
N SER A 76 -20.17 31.43 -2.14
CA SER A 76 -18.72 31.48 -1.89
C SER A 76 -17.80 30.55 -2.72
N TYR A 77 -18.15 30.20 -3.97
CA TYR A 77 -17.11 29.68 -4.90
C TYR A 77 -17.13 30.19 -6.36
N GLU A 78 -18.06 31.07 -6.76
CA GLU A 78 -18.15 31.53 -8.17
C GLU A 78 -17.58 32.94 -8.44
N GLY A 79 -16.88 33.57 -7.49
CA GLY A 79 -16.57 35.01 -7.57
C GLY A 79 -15.30 35.46 -8.31
N THR A 80 -14.35 34.59 -8.66
CA THR A 80 -12.98 35.06 -9.02
C THR A 80 -12.38 34.54 -10.32
N TYR A 81 -13.06 33.69 -11.10
CA TYR A 81 -12.45 33.06 -12.28
C TYR A 81 -13.23 33.21 -13.61
N PHE A 82 -14.36 33.92 -13.62
CA PHE A 82 -15.12 34.18 -14.86
C PHE A 82 -15.21 35.67 -15.17
N PRO A 83 -14.99 36.10 -16.42
CA PRO A 83 -15.19 37.49 -16.83
C PRO A 83 -16.66 37.88 -16.61
N ALA A 84 -16.89 39.01 -15.95
CA ALA A 84 -18.24 39.52 -15.68
C ALA A 84 -18.99 39.76 -17.00
N LEU A 85 -20.03 38.98 -17.25
CA LEU A 85 -20.95 39.17 -18.36
C LEU A 85 -22.11 40.05 -17.87
N ASP A 86 -21.94 41.37 -17.92
CA ASP A 86 -23.03 42.33 -17.76
C ASP A 86 -23.94 42.27 -19.00
N ASN A 87 -24.77 41.23 -19.08
CA ASN A 87 -25.80 41.10 -20.09
C ASN A 87 -27.18 41.05 -19.41
N PRO A 88 -28.07 42.03 -19.64
CA PRO A 88 -29.38 42.12 -18.98
C PRO A 88 -30.38 40.99 -19.36
N SER A 89 -29.94 39.99 -20.14
CA SER A 89 -30.73 38.80 -20.50
C SER A 89 -30.49 37.58 -19.61
N ILE A 90 -29.62 37.65 -18.59
CA ILE A 90 -29.46 36.57 -17.60
C ILE A 90 -30.36 36.87 -16.40
N GLY A 91 -31.38 36.02 -16.19
CA GLY A 91 -32.21 36.06 -14.99
C GLY A 91 -31.48 35.53 -13.74
N PRO A 92 -32.02 35.76 -12.53
CA PRO A 92 -31.44 35.29 -11.28
C PRO A 92 -31.55 33.75 -11.23
N GLY A 93 -30.50 33.06 -11.67
CA GLY A 93 -30.49 31.60 -11.82
C GLY A 93 -29.72 31.06 -13.03
N GLY A 94 -29.09 31.92 -13.85
CA GLY A 94 -28.14 31.47 -14.89
C GLY A 94 -28.75 30.77 -16.11
N VAL A 95 -30.08 30.67 -16.19
CA VAL A 95 -30.79 30.11 -17.35
C VAL A 95 -31.11 31.22 -18.36
N ILE A 96 -30.69 31.04 -19.63
CA ILE A 96 -30.83 32.03 -20.72
C ILE A 96 -32.26 32.05 -21.30
N THR A 97 -33.16 31.20 -20.81
CA THR A 97 -34.53 31.11 -21.31
C THR A 97 -35.42 30.65 -20.15
N GLY A 98 -36.18 31.57 -19.56
CA GLY A 98 -37.12 31.21 -18.51
C GLY A 98 -37.94 32.39 -18.01
N THR A 99 -39.23 32.34 -18.29
CA THR A 99 -40.35 33.18 -17.82
C THR A 99 -40.22 33.71 -16.39
N SER A 100 -40.71 34.94 -16.16
CA SER A 100 -40.68 35.70 -14.90
C SER A 100 -41.58 35.19 -13.77
N GLU A 101 -41.87 33.89 -13.73
CA GLU A 101 -42.74 33.30 -12.70
C GLU A 101 -41.91 32.58 -11.63
N PRO A 102 -42.24 32.75 -10.34
CA PRO A 102 -41.49 32.16 -9.24
C PRO A 102 -41.59 30.63 -9.24
N TYR A 103 -40.44 29.96 -9.10
CA TYR A 103 -40.33 28.50 -9.03
C TYR A 103 -41.00 27.95 -7.77
N LEU A 104 -42.07 27.16 -7.94
CA LEU A 104 -42.73 26.42 -6.86
C LEU A 104 -42.24 24.96 -6.90
N PRO A 105 -41.50 24.48 -5.89
CA PRO A 105 -41.07 23.10 -5.85
C PRO A 105 -42.31 22.22 -5.65
N ASN A 106 -42.41 21.14 -6.43
CA ASN A 106 -43.48 20.13 -6.41
C ASN A 106 -44.72 20.37 -7.30
N GLN A 107 -44.70 21.35 -8.21
CA GLN A 107 -45.55 21.31 -9.40
C GLN A 107 -44.73 20.80 -10.59
N ASN A 108 -45.00 19.57 -11.02
CA ASN A 108 -44.52 19.05 -12.30
C ASN A 108 -45.17 19.85 -13.43
N THR A 109 -44.58 20.98 -13.79
CA THR A 109 -44.94 21.79 -14.97
C THR A 109 -44.64 21.08 -16.30
N TYR A 110 -44.01 19.90 -16.24
CA TYR A 110 -43.73 19.04 -17.39
C TYR A 110 -44.75 17.91 -17.63
N SER A 111 -45.78 17.78 -16.78
CA SER A 111 -46.75 16.68 -16.93
C SER A 111 -47.81 16.92 -18.02
N GLU A 112 -47.83 18.12 -18.62
CA GLU A 112 -48.83 18.54 -19.62
C GLU A 112 -48.20 18.98 -20.95
N MET A 113 -46.96 18.56 -21.24
CA MET A 113 -46.47 18.54 -22.62
C MET A 113 -47.11 17.35 -23.32
N SER A 114 -48.31 17.61 -23.85
CA SER A 114 -49.00 16.92 -24.93
C SER A 114 -48.27 15.67 -25.44
N MET A 115 -48.93 14.51 -25.28
CA MET A 115 -48.88 13.41 -26.23
C MET A 115 -49.16 13.98 -27.63
N GLN A 116 -48.12 14.53 -28.27
CA GLN A 116 -48.11 14.78 -29.70
C GLN A 116 -48.23 13.40 -30.35
N PRO A 117 -49.09 13.21 -31.37
CA PRO A 117 -49.00 12.01 -32.19
C PRO A 117 -47.55 11.86 -32.64
N GLU A 118 -47.03 10.63 -32.66
CA GLU A 118 -45.70 10.30 -33.20
C GLU A 118 -45.64 10.76 -34.66
N GLU A 119 -45.34 12.04 -34.89
CA GLU A 119 -44.93 12.51 -36.21
C GLU A 119 -43.63 11.78 -36.51
N GLU A 120 -43.61 11.05 -37.63
CA GLU A 120 -42.46 10.26 -38.04
C GLU A 120 -41.20 11.12 -37.94
N GLU A 121 -40.32 10.78 -36.99
CA GLU A 121 -39.10 11.56 -36.75
C GLU A 121 -38.41 11.82 -38.09
N PRO A 122 -38.01 13.08 -38.37
CA PRO A 122 -37.48 13.45 -39.68
C PRO A 122 -36.29 12.55 -40.02
N GLU A 123 -36.22 12.02 -41.25
CA GLU A 123 -35.24 11.00 -41.65
C GLU A 123 -33.78 11.37 -41.31
N VAL A 124 -33.46 12.67 -41.30
CA VAL A 124 -32.17 13.21 -40.89
C VAL A 124 -31.84 12.90 -39.43
N THR A 125 -32.82 12.99 -38.54
CA THR A 125 -32.65 12.66 -37.11
C THR A 125 -32.49 11.16 -36.88
N LYS A 126 -33.21 10.32 -37.65
CA LYS A 126 -33.03 8.86 -37.64
C LYS A 126 -31.60 8.48 -38.05
N GLN A 127 -31.12 9.00 -39.18
CA GLN A 127 -29.76 8.76 -39.65
C GLN A 127 -28.69 9.28 -38.67
N TRP A 128 -28.94 10.42 -38.01
CA TRP A 128 -28.04 10.95 -37.00
C TRP A 128 -27.99 10.06 -35.76
N ARG A 129 -29.14 9.59 -35.26
CA ARG A 129 -29.20 8.63 -34.14
C ARG A 129 -28.49 7.32 -34.48
N GLU A 130 -28.70 6.77 -35.66
CA GLU A 130 -28.01 5.54 -36.11
C GLU A 130 -26.48 5.73 -36.12
N ARG A 131 -25.98 6.85 -36.67
CA ARG A 131 -24.54 7.17 -36.68
C ARG A 131 -23.97 7.34 -35.27
N GLN A 132 -24.68 8.05 -34.39
CA GLN A 132 -24.28 8.21 -33.00
C GLN A 132 -24.27 6.89 -32.25
N THR A 133 -25.30 6.05 -32.44
CA THR A 133 -25.38 4.75 -31.78
C THR A 133 -24.22 3.85 -32.21
N LEU A 134 -23.88 3.84 -33.50
CA LEU A 134 -22.71 3.10 -34.01
C LEU A 134 -21.38 3.64 -33.47
N GLU A 135 -21.23 4.96 -33.33
CA GLU A 135 -20.03 5.57 -32.75
C GLU A 135 -19.88 5.22 -31.27
N ILE A 136 -20.98 5.29 -30.51
CA ILE A 136 -21.03 4.89 -29.09
C ILE A 136 -20.67 3.42 -28.96
N GLN A 137 -21.30 2.54 -29.76
CA GLN A 137 -21.01 1.11 -29.77
C GLN A 137 -19.52 0.83 -30.03
N ARG A 138 -18.94 1.48 -31.04
CA ARG A 138 -17.51 1.34 -31.35
C ARG A 138 -16.63 1.79 -30.17
N ARG A 139 -16.96 2.90 -29.53
CA ARG A 139 -16.21 3.42 -28.38
C ARG A 139 -16.34 2.50 -27.17
N ASP A 140 -17.52 1.93 -26.96
CA ASP A 140 -17.79 1.02 -25.86
C ASP A 140 -17.07 -0.32 -26.07
N GLU A 141 -17.06 -0.86 -27.30
CA GLU A 141 -16.26 -2.03 -27.67
C GLU A 141 -14.76 -1.81 -27.42
N LEU A 142 -14.22 -0.64 -27.79
CA LEU A 142 -12.83 -0.28 -27.50
C LEU A 142 -12.55 -0.11 -26.00
N SER A 143 -13.53 0.36 -25.23
CA SER A 143 -13.41 0.47 -23.77
C SER A 143 -13.40 -0.92 -23.12
N GLU A 144 -14.27 -1.81 -23.58
CA GLU A 144 -14.37 -3.18 -23.08
C GLU A 144 -13.12 -4.00 -23.41
N THR A 145 -12.56 -3.87 -24.62
CA THR A 145 -11.31 -4.56 -24.97
C THR A 145 -10.16 -4.07 -24.10
N ARG A 146 -9.99 -2.75 -23.93
CA ARG A 146 -8.96 -2.19 -23.04
C ARG A 146 -9.11 -2.65 -21.59
N LYS A 147 -10.34 -2.70 -21.07
CA LYS A 147 -10.63 -3.22 -19.74
C LYS A 147 -10.24 -4.69 -19.64
N ARG A 148 -10.61 -5.51 -20.62
CA ARG A 148 -10.29 -6.94 -20.68
C ARG A 148 -8.78 -7.18 -20.75
N GLU A 149 -8.06 -6.45 -21.60
CA GLU A 149 -6.60 -6.52 -21.70
C GLU A 149 -5.91 -6.13 -20.39
N THR A 150 -6.45 -5.11 -19.69
CA THR A 150 -5.92 -4.69 -18.39
C THR A 150 -6.14 -5.77 -17.33
N ILE A 151 -7.32 -6.40 -17.31
CA ILE A 151 -7.63 -7.50 -16.40
C ILE A 151 -6.75 -8.72 -16.70
N GLU A 152 -6.62 -9.10 -17.96
CA GLU A 152 -5.78 -10.23 -18.39
C GLU A 152 -4.31 -9.98 -18.05
N LYS A 153 -3.81 -8.75 -18.26
CA LYS A 153 -2.45 -8.37 -17.87
C LYS A 153 -2.26 -8.42 -16.36
N ALA A 154 -3.24 -7.99 -15.59
CA ALA A 154 -3.19 -8.06 -14.13
C ALA A 154 -3.20 -9.51 -13.64
N GLN A 155 -4.02 -10.38 -14.23
CA GLN A 155 -4.05 -11.82 -13.92
C GLN A 155 -2.70 -12.48 -14.24
N ARG A 156 -2.15 -12.25 -15.44
CA ARG A 156 -0.82 -12.75 -15.81
C ARG A 156 0.27 -12.27 -14.87
N ALA A 157 0.23 -11.00 -14.46
CA ALA A 157 1.21 -10.47 -13.51
C ALA A 157 1.13 -11.14 -12.13
N VAL A 158 -0.08 -11.53 -11.70
CA VAL A 158 -0.29 -12.27 -10.45
C VAL A 158 0.27 -13.69 -10.59
N ASP A 159 -0.03 -14.38 -11.68
CA ASP A 159 0.48 -15.73 -11.95
C ASP A 159 2.01 -15.73 -12.02
N ASP A 160 2.60 -14.82 -12.80
CA ASP A 160 4.04 -14.62 -12.92
C ASP A 160 4.70 -14.34 -11.56
N PHE A 161 4.04 -13.56 -10.69
CA PHE A 161 4.55 -13.28 -9.35
C PHE A 161 4.64 -14.55 -8.50
N TYR A 162 3.58 -15.37 -8.48
CA TYR A 162 3.57 -16.60 -7.70
C TYR A 162 4.51 -17.65 -8.27
N GLU A 163 4.62 -17.80 -9.59
CA GLU A 163 5.60 -18.69 -10.20
C GLU A 163 7.03 -18.27 -9.85
N ASN A 164 7.35 -16.99 -9.98
CA ASN A 164 8.67 -16.47 -9.63
C ASN A 164 8.97 -16.58 -8.13
N TYR A 165 7.98 -16.32 -7.27
CA TYR A 165 8.12 -16.45 -5.82
C TYR A 165 8.36 -17.90 -5.42
N ASN A 166 7.56 -18.84 -5.93
CA ASN A 166 7.70 -20.26 -5.66
C ASN A 166 9.05 -20.78 -6.18
N SER A 167 9.44 -20.42 -7.39
CA SER A 167 10.77 -20.76 -7.94
C SER A 167 11.92 -20.25 -7.07
N LYS A 168 11.85 -19.01 -6.59
CA LYS A 168 12.85 -18.44 -5.68
C LYS A 168 12.85 -19.14 -4.32
N ARG A 169 11.68 -19.42 -3.75
CA ARG A 169 11.53 -20.15 -2.49
C ARG A 169 12.12 -21.55 -2.60
N ASP A 170 11.80 -22.27 -3.66
CA ASP A 170 12.25 -23.64 -3.87
C ASP A 170 13.77 -23.69 -4.07
N LYS A 171 14.33 -22.76 -4.84
CA LYS A 171 15.79 -22.60 -4.95
C LYS A 171 16.44 -22.28 -3.61
N ALA A 172 15.85 -21.40 -2.80
CA ALA A 172 16.38 -21.09 -1.48
C ALA A 172 16.36 -22.32 -0.56
N ILE A 173 15.26 -23.09 -0.57
CA ILE A 173 15.15 -24.34 0.17
C ILE A 173 16.20 -25.36 -0.31
N GLU A 174 16.40 -25.48 -1.61
CA GLU A 174 17.40 -26.38 -2.20
C GLU A 174 18.82 -25.98 -1.79
N VAL A 175 19.14 -24.68 -1.82
CA VAL A 175 20.43 -24.15 -1.34
C VAL A 175 20.62 -24.46 0.14
N THR A 176 19.66 -24.13 1.01
CA THR A 176 19.77 -24.44 2.45
C THR A 176 19.89 -25.94 2.70
N ARG A 177 19.22 -26.77 1.90
CA ARG A 177 19.33 -28.23 2.01
C ARG A 177 20.71 -28.72 1.58
N ALA A 178 21.26 -28.19 0.50
CA ALA A 178 22.61 -28.51 0.02
C ALA A 178 23.67 -28.06 1.05
N GLU A 179 23.55 -26.84 1.58
CA GLU A 179 24.41 -26.32 2.65
C GLU A 179 24.32 -27.17 3.92
N ALA A 180 23.11 -27.61 4.30
CA ALA A 180 22.92 -28.50 5.44
C ALA A 180 23.57 -29.87 5.20
N GLN A 181 23.48 -30.43 3.99
CA GLN A 181 24.16 -31.67 3.63
C GLN A 181 25.68 -31.50 3.65
N GLU A 182 26.21 -30.43 3.07
CA GLU A 182 27.64 -30.11 3.11
C GLU A 182 28.13 -29.87 4.55
N PHE A 183 27.31 -29.25 5.40
CA PHE A 183 27.60 -29.10 6.82
C PHE A 183 27.64 -30.45 7.56
N LEU A 184 26.73 -31.37 7.23
CA LEU A 184 26.75 -32.72 7.79
C LEU A 184 27.96 -33.51 7.29
N ASP A 185 28.27 -33.45 6.00
CA ASP A 185 29.42 -34.12 5.39
C ASP A 185 30.74 -33.56 5.94
N SER A 186 30.86 -32.24 6.10
CA SER A 186 32.04 -31.61 6.72
C SER A 186 32.18 -32.00 8.20
N ARG A 187 31.06 -32.16 8.93
CA ARG A 187 31.07 -32.67 10.30
C ARG A 187 31.46 -34.15 10.37
N GLU A 188 30.96 -34.99 9.47
CA GLU A 188 31.28 -36.42 9.40
C GLU A 188 32.75 -36.63 8.99
N ASN A 189 33.24 -35.88 8.00
CA ASN A 189 34.65 -35.86 7.61
C ASN A 189 35.55 -35.35 8.74
N THR A 190 35.10 -34.34 9.50
CA THR A 190 35.82 -33.86 10.70
C THR A 190 35.82 -34.89 11.83
N THR A 191 34.80 -35.74 11.91
CA THR A 191 34.70 -36.79 12.93
C THR A 191 35.55 -38.02 12.58
N SER A 192 35.67 -38.34 11.29
CA SER A 192 36.15 -39.64 10.81
C SER A 192 37.63 -39.69 10.39
N GLY A 193 38.33 -38.54 10.28
CA GLY A 193 39.73 -38.51 9.82
C GLY A 193 40.66 -37.64 10.67
N GLY A 194 41.79 -38.22 11.11
CA GLY A 194 42.92 -37.51 11.73
C GLY A 194 43.18 -37.84 13.21
N THR A 195 44.22 -37.23 13.77
CA THR A 195 44.54 -37.33 15.20
C THR A 195 43.48 -36.62 16.04
N SER A 196 43.30 -37.00 17.31
CA SER A 196 42.28 -36.36 18.18
C SER A 196 42.47 -34.84 18.30
N TRP A 197 43.71 -34.36 18.21
CA TRP A 197 44.05 -32.94 18.21
C TRP A 197 43.70 -32.22 16.90
N GLU A 198 43.75 -32.89 15.75
CA GLU A 198 43.29 -32.31 14.48
C GLU A 198 41.77 -32.07 14.49
N ARG A 199 41.01 -32.98 15.12
CA ARG A 199 39.55 -32.83 15.32
C ARG A 199 39.24 -31.65 16.23
N ILE A 200 39.94 -31.53 17.35
CA ILE A 200 39.79 -30.41 18.29
C ILE A 200 40.14 -29.08 17.61
N ALA A 201 41.22 -29.04 16.81
CA ALA A 201 41.64 -27.83 16.11
C ALA A 201 40.69 -27.40 14.98
N LYS A 202 39.89 -28.31 14.40
CA LYS A 202 38.84 -27.98 13.42
C LYS A 202 37.57 -27.43 14.09
N LEU A 203 37.26 -27.87 15.32
CA LEU A 203 36.10 -27.41 16.10
C LEU A 203 36.34 -26.08 16.82
N VAL A 204 37.59 -25.81 17.21
CA VAL A 204 37.98 -24.56 17.87
C VAL A 204 38.34 -23.54 16.80
N ASP A 205 37.67 -22.38 16.82
CA ASP A 205 38.04 -21.25 15.96
C ASP A 205 39.42 -20.72 16.37
N LEU A 206 40.45 -21.14 15.63
CA LEU A 206 41.84 -20.72 15.79
C LEU A 206 42.14 -19.41 15.07
N THR A 207 41.15 -18.76 14.42
CA THR A 207 41.35 -17.45 13.82
C THR A 207 41.53 -16.37 14.90
N GLU A 208 42.49 -15.46 14.70
CA GLU A 208 42.78 -14.37 15.64
C GLU A 208 41.63 -13.34 15.74
N LYS A 209 40.56 -13.52 14.96
CA LYS A 209 39.43 -12.60 14.83
C LYS A 209 38.66 -12.39 16.15
N GLY A 210 38.81 -13.29 17.12
CA GLY A 210 38.23 -13.20 18.46
C GLY A 210 39.07 -12.45 19.52
N ALA A 211 40.23 -11.89 19.19
CA ALA A 211 41.10 -11.22 20.17
C ALA A 211 40.49 -9.95 20.82
N LYS A 212 39.33 -9.47 20.34
CA LYS A 212 38.67 -8.24 20.83
C LYS A 212 37.58 -8.46 21.88
N ALA A 213 37.19 -9.70 22.19
CA ALA A 213 36.25 -9.98 23.28
C ALA A 213 37.04 -10.08 24.61
N GLY A 214 37.32 -8.92 25.20
CA GLY A 214 38.18 -8.75 26.36
C GLY A 214 37.69 -9.49 27.61
N LYS A 215 38.39 -10.58 27.97
CA LYS A 215 38.60 -10.99 29.38
C LYS A 215 39.58 -12.17 29.58
N SER A 216 39.99 -12.88 28.53
CA SER A 216 40.99 -13.96 28.66
C SER A 216 41.95 -13.98 27.47
N ASP A 217 43.25 -13.97 27.75
CA ASP A 217 44.29 -14.16 26.75
C ASP A 217 44.31 -15.63 26.33
N LYS A 218 43.78 -15.91 25.14
CA LYS A 218 43.72 -17.27 24.56
C LYS A 218 44.95 -17.61 23.72
N THR A 219 45.96 -16.74 23.67
CA THR A 219 47.14 -16.89 22.79
C THR A 219 47.94 -18.15 23.14
N ARG A 220 48.26 -18.34 24.43
CA ARG A 220 48.97 -19.56 24.90
C ARG A 220 48.19 -20.85 24.65
N PHE A 221 46.86 -20.79 24.76
CA PHE A 221 46.00 -21.94 24.49
C PHE A 221 45.96 -22.28 23.00
N ARG A 222 45.90 -21.26 22.12
CA ARG A 222 46.01 -21.46 20.67
C ARG A 222 47.37 -22.04 20.28
N GLU A 223 48.47 -21.52 20.83
CA GLU A 223 49.83 -22.04 20.59
C GLU A 223 49.96 -23.51 21.03
N MET A 224 49.42 -23.85 22.19
CA MET A 224 49.39 -25.24 22.68
C MET A 224 48.60 -26.16 21.74
N LEU A 225 47.41 -25.75 21.29
CA LEU A 225 46.60 -26.53 20.34
C LEU A 225 47.27 -26.69 18.97
N LEU A 226 47.96 -25.66 18.48
CA LEU A 226 48.71 -25.72 17.22
C LEU A 226 49.94 -26.62 17.32
N SER A 227 50.61 -26.66 18.47
CA SER A 227 51.72 -27.58 18.75
C SER A 227 51.23 -29.03 18.78
N LEU A 228 50.15 -29.30 19.53
CA LEU A 228 49.57 -30.64 19.67
C LEU A 228 48.94 -31.17 18.37
N LYS A 229 48.48 -30.28 17.47
CA LYS A 229 48.04 -30.64 16.12
C LYS A 229 49.19 -31.14 15.24
N LYS A 230 50.40 -30.59 15.40
CA LYS A 230 51.59 -30.92 14.58
C LYS A 230 52.39 -32.11 15.13
N ASP A 231 52.23 -32.42 16.43
CA ASP A 231 52.96 -33.50 17.08
C ASP A 231 52.25 -34.86 16.89
N GLU A 232 52.86 -35.72 16.08
CA GLU A 232 52.37 -37.09 15.81
C GLU A 232 52.50 -38.03 17.02
N LYS A 233 53.31 -37.68 18.04
CA LYS A 233 53.43 -38.44 19.30
C LYS A 233 52.59 -37.87 20.44
N ALA A 234 51.74 -36.88 20.16
CA ALA A 234 50.87 -36.31 21.17
C ALA A 234 49.93 -37.38 21.78
N PRO A 235 49.59 -37.28 23.07
CA PRO A 235 48.63 -38.20 23.69
C PRO A 235 47.30 -38.14 22.95
N GLY A 236 46.80 -39.29 22.49
CA GLY A 236 45.58 -39.39 21.67
C GLY A 236 45.79 -39.21 20.15
N ALA A 237 47.05 -39.14 19.68
CA ALA A 237 47.42 -39.14 18.26
C ALA A 237 47.44 -40.55 17.66
N SER A 238 47.92 -41.56 18.40
CA SER A 238 47.62 -42.97 18.13
C SER A 238 46.26 -43.28 18.77
N GLY A 239 45.23 -43.53 17.97
CA GLY A 239 43.85 -43.72 18.44
C GLY A 239 43.68 -44.76 19.56
N PHE A 240 42.53 -44.70 20.23
CA PHE A 240 41.95 -45.85 20.92
C PHE A 240 41.29 -46.78 19.90
#